data_AF-L7VVH6-F1
#
_entry.id   AF-L7VVH6-F1
#
_cell.length_a   1.000
_cell.length_b   1.000
_cell.length_c   1.000
_cell.angle_alpha   90.00
_cell.angle_beta   90.00
_cell.angle_gamma   90.00
#
_symmetry.space_group_name_H-M   'P 1'
#
loop_
_entity.id
_entity.type
_entity.pdbx_description
1 polymer ?
#
loop_
_entity_poly.entity_id
_entity_poly.type
_entity_poly.pdbx_seq_one_letter_code
_entity_poly.pdbx_strand_id
1 'polypeptide(L)'
;MPYQAPLIVSPPPPLEQYDQPDGAFLIEASAFLRVGQARQSFGVSGKGLAAAVIDTGLNSRHVDFAGRVPVQRNFTADNNDNPDDATDGQGHGTNVAGIIAANGDHFGMAPDANVIPLKTLPNIGSGSFQAIANALEWVVQQHNVYNISVVCMSLSDSQNYTEDDFHQDSVHNKIHETIRALRALRVPVVIAAGNEYYTHGSQQGMGYPAILRESVSVGAVYDSDGKDPYRYANGAVATTTKAGQITPFSQRLHPSVNSTTYTDIFAPGAPITSSGILNEHGESTDHGTSQAAPVTAGIIILMQELYMRNTGELPEVDTLVQWLRRDGVTIFDGDDGKDNVKHTNLNYIRLDAINALQAVAQDSKARSQSAPTLPM
;
A
#
# COMPACT_ATOMS: atom_id res chain seq x y z
N MET A 1 0.13 -17.51 -28.15
CA MET A 1 -0.02 -16.76 -26.89
C MET A 1 1.01 -17.33 -25.91
N PRO A 2 1.97 -16.54 -25.40
CA PRO A 2 2.66 -16.92 -24.17
C PRO A 2 1.63 -17.00 -23.04
N TYR A 3 1.85 -17.91 -22.09
CA TYR A 3 1.03 -18.02 -20.89
C TYR A 3 1.31 -16.82 -19.99
N GLN A 4 0.38 -15.87 -19.91
CA GLN A 4 0.41 -14.83 -18.88
C GLN A 4 0.05 -15.49 -17.55
N ALA A 5 0.90 -15.34 -16.54
CA ALA A 5 0.55 -15.75 -15.18
C ALA A 5 -0.70 -14.96 -14.73
N PRO A 6 -1.66 -15.61 -14.04
CA PRO A 6 -2.78 -14.89 -13.49
C PRO A 6 -2.30 -13.94 -12.38
N LEU A 7 -2.98 -12.81 -12.22
CA LEU A 7 -2.79 -11.98 -11.04
C LEU A 7 -3.30 -12.70 -9.81
N ILE A 8 -2.58 -12.56 -8.71
CA ILE A 8 -3.02 -13.02 -7.41
C ILE A 8 -2.90 -11.87 -6.40
N VAL A 9 -3.76 -11.86 -5.38
CA VAL A 9 -3.27 -11.44 -4.06
C VAL A 9 -2.09 -12.35 -3.80
N SER A 10 -0.84 -11.85 -3.74
CA SER A 10 0.30 -12.68 -3.29
C SER A 10 -0.05 -13.15 -1.89
N PRO A 11 -0.48 -14.40 -1.70
CA PRO A 11 -1.29 -14.73 -0.53
C PRO A 11 -0.43 -14.57 0.72
N PRO A 12 -0.92 -13.88 1.76
CA PRO A 12 -0.20 -13.84 3.03
C PRO A 12 0.02 -15.29 3.46
N PRO A 13 1.27 -15.73 3.69
CA PRO A 13 1.52 -17.12 4.02
C PRO A 13 1.01 -17.38 5.45
N PRO A 14 -0.03 -18.21 5.66
CA PRO A 14 -0.67 -18.32 6.98
C PRO A 14 0.29 -18.94 8.00
N LEU A 15 0.21 -18.45 9.24
CA LEU A 15 0.86 -19.07 10.40
C LEU A 15 0.02 -20.24 10.92
N GLU A 16 0.67 -21.23 11.55
CA GLU A 16 -0.02 -22.13 12.47
C GLU A 16 -0.48 -21.28 13.68
N GLN A 17 -1.80 -21.21 13.90
CA GLN A 17 -2.48 -20.16 14.70
C GLN A 17 -2.05 -20.02 16.17
N TYR A 18 -2.19 -18.79 16.68
CA TYR A 18 -2.53 -18.49 18.08
C TYR A 18 -3.44 -17.25 18.16
N ASP A 19 -4.65 -17.39 18.74
CA ASP A 19 -5.62 -16.29 18.93
C ASP A 19 -5.30 -15.44 20.19
N GLN A 20 -5.56 -14.12 20.14
CA GLN A 20 -5.70 -13.22 21.30
C GLN A 20 -6.64 -12.02 20.99
N PRO A 21 -7.67 -11.74 21.82
CA PRO A 21 -8.36 -10.43 21.92
C PRO A 21 -7.86 -9.65 23.18
N ASP A 22 -8.34 -8.48 23.62
CA ASP A 22 -9.52 -7.65 23.30
C ASP A 22 -9.14 -6.13 23.32
N GLY A 23 -9.76 -5.28 22.49
CA GLY A 23 -9.86 -3.82 22.71
C GLY A 23 -9.31 -2.94 21.58
N ALA A 24 -10.01 -1.82 21.28
CA ALA A 24 -9.82 -1.02 20.05
C ALA A 24 -8.36 -0.82 19.61
N PHE A 25 -7.96 -1.55 18.57
CA PHE A 25 -6.56 -1.70 18.20
C PHE A 25 -6.11 -0.56 17.28
N LEU A 26 -5.12 0.20 17.74
CA LEU A 26 -4.20 0.85 16.81
C LEU A 26 -3.53 -0.27 16.02
N ILE A 27 -3.53 -0.16 14.69
CA ILE A 27 -2.69 -1.02 13.84
C ILE A 27 -1.25 -0.92 14.37
N GLU A 28 -0.61 -2.04 14.72
CA GLU A 28 0.62 -2.11 15.52
C GLU A 28 1.72 -1.16 14.96
N ALA A 29 1.86 -1.13 13.63
CA ALA A 29 2.67 -0.21 12.83
C ALA A 29 2.56 1.29 13.20
N SER A 30 1.40 1.75 13.68
CA SER A 30 1.11 3.16 13.97
C SER A 30 2.05 3.75 15.02
N ALA A 31 2.46 2.95 16.01
CA ALA A 31 3.41 3.36 17.03
C ALA A 31 4.83 3.45 16.46
N PHE A 32 5.28 2.40 15.76
CA PHE A 32 6.60 2.30 15.14
C PHE A 32 6.87 3.35 14.04
N LEU A 33 5.80 3.82 13.38
CA LEU A 33 5.85 4.90 12.39
C LEU A 33 5.51 6.30 12.95
N ARG A 34 5.22 6.40 14.25
CA ARG A 34 4.87 7.66 14.94
C ARG A 34 3.63 8.38 14.36
N VAL A 35 2.67 7.62 13.82
CA VAL A 35 1.50 8.14 13.06
C VAL A 35 0.56 8.95 13.93
N GLY A 36 0.27 8.48 15.15
CA GLY A 36 -0.53 9.25 16.12
C GLY A 36 0.09 10.62 16.43
N GLN A 37 1.40 10.65 16.64
CA GLN A 37 2.16 11.90 16.85
C GLN A 37 2.11 12.80 15.61
N ALA A 38 2.24 12.24 14.41
CA ALA A 38 2.17 12.99 13.16
C ALA A 38 0.81 13.66 12.95
N ARG A 39 -0.28 12.89 13.09
CA ARG A 39 -1.66 13.42 13.02
C ARG A 39 -1.92 14.52 14.02
N GLN A 40 -1.48 14.35 15.28
CA GLN A 40 -1.64 15.36 16.32
C GLN A 40 -0.80 16.63 16.06
N SER A 41 0.47 16.46 15.65
CA SER A 41 1.40 17.58 15.44
C SER A 41 1.02 18.45 14.25
N PHE A 42 0.42 17.84 13.22
CA PHE A 42 0.03 18.52 11.98
C PHE A 42 -1.47 18.75 11.84
N GLY A 43 -2.30 18.23 12.75
CA GLY A 43 -3.75 18.36 12.72
C GLY A 43 -4.33 17.80 11.42
N VAL A 44 -4.04 16.55 11.10
CA VAL A 44 -4.49 15.86 9.87
C VAL A 44 -5.01 14.46 10.20
N SER A 45 -5.94 13.96 9.40
CA SER A 45 -6.62 12.67 9.59
C SER A 45 -7.03 12.00 8.26
N GLY A 46 -6.73 12.61 7.12
CA GLY A 46 -7.15 12.22 5.78
C GLY A 46 -8.50 12.79 5.34
N LYS A 47 -9.05 13.71 6.12
CA LYS A 47 -10.41 14.22 5.95
C LYS A 47 -10.61 14.88 4.59
N GLY A 48 -11.66 14.45 3.88
CA GLY A 48 -12.07 15.01 2.60
C GLY A 48 -11.34 14.44 1.37
N LEU A 49 -10.39 13.53 1.58
CA LEU A 49 -9.72 12.74 0.54
C LEU A 49 -10.24 11.30 0.53
N ALA A 50 -10.00 10.57 -0.55
CA ALA A 50 -10.40 9.17 -0.71
C ALA A 50 -9.26 8.27 -1.21
N ALA A 51 -9.23 7.03 -0.71
CA ALA A 51 -8.41 5.95 -1.23
C ALA A 51 -9.23 5.06 -2.16
N ALA A 52 -8.76 4.84 -3.39
CA ALA A 52 -9.27 3.75 -4.23
C ALA A 52 -8.50 2.46 -3.90
N VAL A 53 -9.21 1.44 -3.44
CA VAL A 53 -8.62 0.14 -3.03
C VAL A 53 -8.97 -0.89 -4.10
N ILE A 54 -7.97 -1.26 -4.92
CA ILE A 54 -8.10 -2.25 -6.00
C ILE A 54 -7.71 -3.62 -5.45
N ASP A 55 -8.69 -4.42 -5.04
CA ASP A 55 -8.49 -5.64 -4.25
C ASP A 55 -9.68 -6.64 -4.36
N THR A 56 -9.94 -7.45 -3.33
CA THR A 56 -11.03 -8.45 -3.28
C THR A 56 -12.42 -7.89 -2.96
N GLY A 57 -12.53 -6.62 -2.55
CA GLY A 57 -13.78 -5.95 -2.20
C GLY A 57 -13.71 -5.22 -0.86
N LEU A 58 -14.87 -4.95 -0.26
CA LEU A 58 -14.98 -4.47 1.12
C LEU A 58 -16.20 -5.05 1.84
N ASN A 59 -16.06 -5.39 3.12
CA ASN A 59 -17.19 -5.45 4.06
C ASN A 59 -17.63 -4.01 4.41
N SER A 60 -18.45 -3.40 3.55
CA SER A 60 -18.93 -2.02 3.72
C SER A 60 -19.90 -1.83 4.90
N ARG A 61 -20.31 -2.91 5.57
CA ARG A 61 -21.07 -2.90 6.83
C ARG A 61 -20.19 -2.85 8.08
N HIS A 62 -18.87 -3.02 7.94
CA HIS A 62 -17.95 -2.93 9.07
C HIS A 62 -18.01 -1.54 9.71
N VAL A 63 -18.05 -1.48 11.05
CA VAL A 63 -18.21 -0.19 11.77
C VAL A 63 -17.08 0.79 11.45
N ASP A 64 -15.88 0.26 11.18
CA ASP A 64 -14.69 1.00 10.76
C ASP A 64 -14.83 1.79 9.45
N PHE A 65 -15.89 1.59 8.65
CA PHE A 65 -16.13 2.31 7.39
C PHE A 65 -17.48 3.05 7.35
N ALA A 66 -18.21 3.08 8.47
CA ALA A 66 -19.55 3.63 8.55
C ALA A 66 -19.63 5.08 7.99
N GLY A 67 -20.43 5.25 6.94
CA GLY A 67 -20.65 6.54 6.28
C GLY A 67 -19.49 7.07 5.42
N ARG A 68 -18.41 6.30 5.22
CA ARG A 68 -17.19 6.72 4.47
C ARG A 68 -16.87 5.86 3.24
N VAL A 69 -17.87 5.15 2.72
CA VAL A 69 -17.83 4.45 1.43
C VAL A 69 -18.78 5.14 0.44
N PRO A 70 -18.33 6.19 -0.28
CA PRO A 70 -19.21 7.03 -1.11
C PRO A 70 -19.65 6.34 -2.42
N VAL A 71 -18.88 5.36 -2.89
CA VAL A 71 -19.14 4.56 -4.09
C VAL A 71 -18.29 3.28 -4.00
N GLN A 72 -18.73 2.23 -4.70
CA GLN A 72 -17.98 0.98 -4.86
C GLN A 72 -18.15 0.47 -6.30
N ARG A 73 -17.19 -0.32 -6.81
CA ARG A 73 -17.31 -0.97 -8.13
C ARG A 73 -16.80 -2.39 -8.13
N ASN A 74 -17.41 -3.22 -8.96
CA ASN A 74 -17.03 -4.60 -9.21
C ASN A 74 -16.67 -4.78 -10.69
N PHE A 75 -15.49 -5.34 -10.94
CA PHE A 75 -14.93 -5.66 -12.25
C PHE A 75 -14.74 -7.18 -12.42
N THR A 76 -15.43 -7.96 -11.60
CA THR A 76 -15.42 -9.44 -11.59
C THR A 76 -16.83 -9.99 -11.84
N ALA A 77 -16.92 -11.31 -12.07
CA ALA A 77 -18.21 -12.00 -12.20
C ALA A 77 -18.86 -12.38 -10.84
N ASP A 78 -18.19 -12.11 -9.72
CA ASP A 78 -18.79 -12.30 -8.39
C ASP A 78 -20.01 -11.38 -8.21
N ASN A 79 -20.82 -11.69 -7.19
CA ASN A 79 -21.99 -10.89 -6.82
C ASN A 79 -23.02 -10.77 -7.97
N ASN A 80 -23.10 -11.81 -8.81
CA ASN A 80 -23.98 -11.93 -9.99
C ASN A 80 -23.70 -10.87 -11.07
N ASP A 81 -22.41 -10.65 -11.40
CA ASP A 81 -21.95 -9.63 -12.35
C ASP A 81 -22.41 -8.20 -12.02
N ASN A 82 -22.85 -7.92 -10.78
CA ASN A 82 -23.38 -6.61 -10.41
C ASN A 82 -22.24 -5.59 -10.27
N PRO A 83 -22.14 -4.57 -11.15
CA PRO A 83 -21.03 -3.62 -11.17
C PRO A 83 -21.02 -2.68 -9.96
N ASP A 84 -22.13 -2.56 -9.23
CA ASP A 84 -22.27 -1.73 -8.03
C ASP A 84 -22.14 -2.53 -6.72
N ASP A 85 -21.77 -3.83 -6.78
CA ASP A 85 -21.60 -4.69 -5.60
C ASP A 85 -20.16 -5.21 -5.45
N ALA A 86 -19.36 -4.46 -4.68
CA ALA A 86 -17.98 -4.82 -4.36
C ALA A 86 -17.85 -5.58 -3.02
N THR A 87 -18.89 -6.30 -2.58
CA THR A 87 -18.84 -7.08 -1.33
C THR A 87 -17.65 -8.04 -1.33
N ASP A 88 -16.85 -8.00 -0.26
CA ASP A 88 -15.70 -8.87 -0.06
C ASP A 88 -16.13 -10.27 0.42
N GLY A 89 -15.85 -11.28 -0.39
CA GLY A 89 -16.02 -12.68 0.00
C GLY A 89 -14.70 -13.41 0.30
N GLN A 90 -13.57 -12.70 0.36
CA GLN A 90 -12.26 -13.30 0.63
C GLN A 90 -11.59 -12.73 1.90
N GLY A 91 -11.63 -11.42 2.12
CA GLY A 91 -11.21 -10.77 3.37
C GLY A 91 -10.08 -9.75 3.26
N HIS A 92 -9.19 -9.93 2.28
CA HIS A 92 -7.96 -9.17 2.14
C HIS A 92 -8.23 -7.69 1.81
N GLY A 93 -9.16 -7.40 0.90
CA GLY A 93 -9.54 -6.02 0.58
C GLY A 93 -10.10 -5.25 1.78
N THR A 94 -10.79 -5.94 2.69
CA THR A 94 -11.28 -5.36 3.94
C THR A 94 -10.13 -5.06 4.92
N ASN A 95 -9.15 -5.97 5.07
CA ASN A 95 -7.94 -5.72 5.86
C ASN A 95 -7.13 -4.53 5.29
N VAL A 96 -6.89 -4.51 3.98
CA VAL A 96 -6.18 -3.44 3.25
C VAL A 96 -6.88 -2.09 3.43
N ALA A 97 -8.21 -2.04 3.29
CA ALA A 97 -9.00 -0.83 3.52
C ALA A 97 -8.94 -0.35 4.98
N GLY A 98 -8.99 -1.28 5.94
CA GLY A 98 -8.88 -1.00 7.37
C GLY A 98 -7.55 -0.34 7.72
N ILE A 99 -6.45 -0.86 7.14
CA ILE A 99 -5.11 -0.31 7.34
C ILE A 99 -5.03 1.16 6.90
N ILE A 100 -5.67 1.50 5.78
CA ILE A 100 -5.70 2.89 5.29
C ILE A 100 -6.56 3.77 6.19
N ALA A 101 -7.83 3.40 6.44
CA ALA A 101 -8.85 4.35 6.91
C ALA A 101 -9.90 3.78 7.89
N ALA A 102 -9.60 2.72 8.64
CA ALA A 102 -10.47 2.33 9.76
C ALA A 102 -10.64 3.47 10.78
N ASN A 103 -11.85 3.63 11.32
CA ASN A 103 -12.16 4.62 12.35
C ASN A 103 -13.42 4.16 13.11
N GLY A 104 -13.21 3.19 13.99
CA GLY A 104 -14.25 2.53 14.76
C GLY A 104 -13.61 1.68 15.86
N ASP A 105 -13.62 0.37 15.67
CA ASP A 105 -12.91 -0.59 16.51
C ASP A 105 -11.41 -0.61 16.18
N HIS A 106 -11.06 -0.43 14.90
CA HIS A 106 -9.68 -0.23 14.45
C HIS A 106 -9.44 1.22 14.07
N PHE A 107 -8.16 1.62 14.05
CA PHE A 107 -7.77 2.97 13.68
C PHE A 107 -6.67 2.96 12.60
N GLY A 108 -7.10 3.24 11.37
CA GLY A 108 -6.29 3.38 10.16
C GLY A 108 -5.24 4.47 10.26
N MET A 109 -4.35 4.53 9.27
CA MET A 109 -3.37 5.61 9.16
C MET A 109 -4.07 6.97 8.92
N ALA A 110 -5.05 7.00 8.02
CA ALA A 110 -5.88 8.15 7.62
C ALA A 110 -7.37 7.91 7.97
N PRO A 111 -7.75 7.97 9.26
CA PRO A 111 -9.06 7.53 9.77
C PRO A 111 -10.27 8.34 9.28
N ASP A 112 -10.09 9.59 8.85
CA ASP A 112 -11.19 10.41 8.31
C ASP A 112 -11.25 10.40 6.77
N ALA A 113 -10.38 9.62 6.11
CA ALA A 113 -10.45 9.40 4.67
C ALA A 113 -11.66 8.54 4.30
N ASN A 114 -12.14 8.69 3.06
CA ASN A 114 -13.09 7.78 2.45
C ASN A 114 -12.38 6.58 1.83
N VAL A 115 -13.06 5.43 1.77
CA VAL A 115 -12.61 4.24 1.06
C VAL A 115 -13.53 3.97 -0.14
N ILE A 116 -12.94 3.73 -1.30
CA ILE A 116 -13.65 3.34 -2.52
C ILE A 116 -13.13 1.97 -2.94
N PRO A 117 -13.88 0.89 -2.63
CA PRO A 117 -13.47 -0.45 -3.01
C PRO A 117 -13.79 -0.72 -4.49
N LEU A 118 -12.76 -1.16 -5.20
CA LEU A 118 -12.77 -1.53 -6.61
C LEU A 118 -12.41 -3.02 -6.68
N LYS A 119 -13.42 -3.89 -6.59
CA LYS A 119 -13.24 -5.34 -6.62
C LYS A 119 -12.75 -5.77 -8.00
N THR A 120 -11.48 -6.12 -8.11
CA THR A 120 -10.86 -6.69 -9.33
C THR A 120 -10.40 -8.14 -9.13
N LEU A 121 -10.31 -8.58 -7.88
CA LEU A 121 -9.97 -9.93 -7.50
C LEU A 121 -11.26 -10.64 -7.03
N PRO A 122 -11.68 -11.72 -7.70
CA PRO A 122 -12.78 -12.55 -7.24
C PRO A 122 -12.49 -13.19 -5.88
N ASN A 123 -13.49 -13.80 -5.26
CA ASN A 123 -13.43 -14.38 -3.92
C ASN A 123 -12.42 -15.53 -3.76
N ILE A 124 -11.85 -16.02 -4.88
CA ILE A 124 -10.72 -16.97 -4.91
C ILE A 124 -9.34 -16.31 -4.77
N GLY A 125 -9.26 -14.97 -4.68
CA GLY A 125 -8.01 -14.22 -4.52
C GLY A 125 -7.16 -14.07 -5.79
N SER A 126 -7.64 -14.51 -6.96
CA SER A 126 -6.91 -14.45 -8.24
C SER A 126 -7.78 -13.89 -9.37
N GLY A 127 -7.29 -12.86 -10.05
CA GLY A 127 -8.03 -12.08 -11.04
C GLY A 127 -7.25 -11.87 -12.35
N SER A 128 -7.70 -10.89 -13.14
CA SER A 128 -7.15 -10.62 -14.49
C SER A 128 -6.59 -9.20 -14.62
N PHE A 129 -5.53 -9.04 -15.42
CA PHE A 129 -4.98 -7.72 -15.74
C PHE A 129 -6.02 -6.79 -16.39
N GLN A 130 -6.99 -7.35 -17.12
CA GLN A 130 -8.06 -6.56 -17.72
C GLN A 130 -8.98 -5.92 -16.67
N ALA A 131 -9.29 -6.62 -15.57
CA ALA A 131 -10.08 -6.05 -14.47
C ALA A 131 -9.34 -4.87 -13.81
N ILE A 132 -8.01 -4.99 -13.63
CA ILE A 132 -7.17 -3.90 -13.12
C ILE A 132 -7.10 -2.72 -14.09
N ALA A 133 -6.89 -2.98 -15.39
CA ALA A 133 -6.88 -1.93 -16.40
C ALA A 133 -8.19 -1.12 -16.41
N ASN A 134 -9.32 -1.82 -16.30
CA ASN A 134 -10.66 -1.21 -16.21
C ASN A 134 -10.85 -0.41 -14.91
N ALA A 135 -10.38 -0.91 -13.77
CA ALA A 135 -10.47 -0.23 -12.49
C ALA A 135 -9.60 1.04 -12.43
N LEU A 136 -8.36 0.98 -12.93
CA LEU A 136 -7.49 2.15 -13.04
C LEU A 136 -8.07 3.21 -13.99
N GLU A 137 -8.64 2.80 -15.13
CA GLU A 137 -9.32 3.71 -16.05
C GLU A 137 -10.57 4.35 -15.42
N TRP A 138 -11.32 3.61 -14.61
CA TRP A 138 -12.42 4.16 -13.82
C TRP A 138 -11.91 5.21 -12.82
N VAL A 139 -10.77 4.99 -12.13
CA VAL A 139 -10.18 6.01 -11.26
C VAL A 139 -9.80 7.26 -12.04
N VAL A 140 -9.16 7.14 -13.21
CA VAL A 140 -8.83 8.29 -14.09
C VAL A 140 -10.07 9.11 -14.44
N GLN A 141 -11.23 8.47 -14.64
CA GLN A 141 -12.48 9.16 -14.95
C GLN A 141 -13.15 9.80 -13.71
N GLN A 142 -12.96 9.22 -12.53
CA GLN A 142 -13.76 9.54 -11.34
C GLN A 142 -12.97 10.20 -10.19
N HIS A 143 -11.64 10.38 -10.30
CA HIS A 143 -10.83 10.89 -9.19
C HIS A 143 -11.28 12.27 -8.69
N ASN A 144 -11.65 13.19 -9.58
CA ASN A 144 -12.19 14.51 -9.22
C ASN A 144 -13.62 14.46 -8.65
N VAL A 145 -14.39 13.41 -8.95
CA VAL A 145 -15.79 13.27 -8.50
C VAL A 145 -15.85 12.82 -7.04
N TYR A 146 -14.93 11.94 -6.64
CA TYR A 146 -14.90 11.35 -5.29
C TYR A 146 -13.66 11.74 -4.47
N ASN A 147 -12.91 12.76 -4.88
CA ASN A 147 -11.65 13.21 -4.28
C ASN A 147 -10.62 12.09 -4.07
N ILE A 148 -10.49 11.18 -5.05
CA ILE A 148 -9.50 10.09 -5.00
C ILE A 148 -8.11 10.71 -5.08
N SER A 149 -7.36 10.62 -3.98
CA SER A 149 -6.01 11.17 -3.89
C SER A 149 -4.93 10.10 -3.96
N VAL A 150 -5.27 8.83 -3.71
CA VAL A 150 -4.35 7.69 -3.83
C VAL A 150 -5.09 6.45 -4.35
N VAL A 151 -4.37 5.62 -5.11
CA VAL A 151 -4.78 4.24 -5.42
C VAL A 151 -3.89 3.30 -4.63
N CYS A 152 -4.45 2.28 -4.00
CA CYS A 152 -3.73 1.19 -3.36
C CYS A 152 -4.01 -0.13 -4.08
N MET A 153 -2.95 -0.89 -4.38
CA MET A 153 -2.97 -2.17 -5.08
C MET A 153 -2.10 -3.19 -4.35
N SER A 154 -2.72 -4.12 -3.65
CA SER A 154 -2.02 -5.10 -2.81
C SER A 154 -1.97 -6.49 -3.47
N LEU A 155 -1.38 -6.51 -4.67
CA LEU A 155 -1.43 -7.63 -5.63
C LEU A 155 -0.17 -7.70 -6.49
N SER A 156 0.11 -8.87 -7.06
CA SER A 156 1.29 -9.16 -7.89
C SER A 156 1.00 -10.30 -8.87
N ASP A 157 1.89 -10.51 -9.84
CA ASP A 157 1.94 -11.67 -10.74
C ASP A 157 2.90 -12.78 -10.27
N SER A 158 3.46 -12.61 -9.06
CA SER A 158 4.46 -13.47 -8.42
C SER A 158 5.76 -13.66 -9.22
N GLN A 159 6.01 -12.84 -10.23
CA GLN A 159 7.27 -12.79 -10.94
C GLN A 159 8.25 -11.84 -10.23
N ASN A 160 9.51 -11.84 -10.71
CA ASN A 160 10.59 -11.07 -10.11
C ASN A 160 11.42 -10.40 -11.21
N TYR A 161 11.15 -9.12 -11.44
CA TYR A 161 11.70 -8.33 -12.53
C TYR A 161 12.70 -7.30 -12.04
N THR A 162 13.73 -7.01 -12.84
CA THR A 162 14.71 -5.94 -12.61
C THR A 162 14.54 -4.75 -13.57
N GLU A 163 13.66 -4.88 -14.56
CA GLU A 163 13.38 -3.93 -15.63
C GLU A 163 11.87 -3.78 -15.81
N ASP A 164 11.41 -2.64 -16.32
CA ASP A 164 9.98 -2.30 -16.47
C ASP A 164 9.50 -2.20 -17.93
N ASP A 165 10.16 -2.90 -18.86
CA ASP A 165 9.73 -2.99 -20.28
C ASP A 165 8.55 -3.96 -20.47
N PHE A 166 7.35 -3.48 -20.15
CA PHE A 166 6.08 -4.22 -20.28
C PHE A 166 5.24 -3.82 -21.50
N HIS A 167 5.85 -3.15 -22.48
CA HIS A 167 5.15 -2.56 -23.63
C HIS A 167 4.67 -3.58 -24.68
N GLN A 168 5.07 -4.85 -24.58
CA GLN A 168 4.81 -5.87 -25.61
C GLN A 168 3.37 -6.43 -25.61
N ASP A 169 2.63 -6.27 -24.51
CA ASP A 169 1.23 -6.68 -24.40
C ASP A 169 0.29 -5.48 -24.24
N SER A 170 -0.88 -5.54 -24.88
CA SER A 170 -1.83 -4.42 -24.92
C SER A 170 -2.42 -4.09 -23.55
N VAL A 171 -2.64 -5.08 -22.68
CA VAL A 171 -3.21 -4.86 -21.34
C VAL A 171 -2.14 -4.32 -20.39
N HIS A 172 -0.93 -4.88 -20.42
CA HIS A 172 0.18 -4.40 -19.60
C HIS A 172 0.57 -2.95 -19.97
N ASN A 173 0.63 -2.63 -21.26
CA ASN A 173 0.86 -1.27 -21.73
C ASN A 173 -0.29 -0.32 -21.34
N LYS A 174 -1.56 -0.78 -21.38
CA LYS A 174 -2.71 0.01 -20.91
C LYS A 174 -2.62 0.32 -19.42
N ILE A 175 -2.25 -0.65 -18.57
CA ILE A 175 -2.01 -0.43 -17.14
C ILE A 175 -0.90 0.61 -16.94
N HIS A 176 0.23 0.46 -17.65
CA HIS A 176 1.37 1.38 -17.55
C HIS A 176 0.99 2.83 -17.90
N GLU A 177 0.37 3.06 -19.06
CA GLU A 177 -0.06 4.40 -19.45
C GLU A 177 -1.15 4.97 -18.52
N THR A 178 -1.98 4.11 -17.91
CA THR A 178 -3.01 4.56 -16.95
C THR A 178 -2.39 4.94 -15.59
N ILE A 179 -1.37 4.22 -15.11
CA ILE A 179 -0.59 4.60 -13.92
C ILE A 179 0.16 5.92 -14.18
N ARG A 180 0.76 6.08 -15.36
CA ARG A 180 1.39 7.35 -15.78
C ARG A 180 0.39 8.50 -15.82
N ALA A 181 -0.82 8.27 -16.33
CA ALA A 181 -1.88 9.27 -16.33
C ALA A 181 -2.32 9.67 -14.91
N LEU A 182 -2.52 8.71 -14.01
CA LEU A 182 -2.82 8.97 -12.59
C LEU A 182 -1.69 9.77 -11.91
N ARG A 183 -0.43 9.43 -12.19
CA ARG A 183 0.74 10.19 -11.70
C ARG A 183 0.70 11.65 -12.16
N ALA A 184 0.39 11.91 -13.43
CA ALA A 184 0.22 13.26 -13.97
C ALA A 184 -0.99 14.01 -13.37
N LEU A 185 -2.05 13.28 -12.99
CA LEU A 185 -3.22 13.79 -12.26
C LEU A 185 -2.97 13.96 -10.74
N ARG A 186 -1.71 13.77 -10.28
CA ARG A 186 -1.27 13.86 -8.88
C ARG A 186 -1.89 12.81 -7.94
N VAL A 187 -2.33 11.68 -8.51
CA VAL A 187 -2.84 10.51 -7.79
C VAL A 187 -1.76 9.41 -7.83
N PRO A 188 -0.92 9.26 -6.78
CA PRO A 188 0.00 8.13 -6.67
C PRO A 188 -0.74 6.79 -6.70
N VAL A 189 -0.13 5.81 -7.38
CA VAL A 189 -0.57 4.41 -7.35
C VAL A 189 0.45 3.62 -6.52
N VAL A 190 0.05 3.25 -5.30
CA VAL A 190 0.87 2.58 -4.30
C VAL A 190 0.68 1.08 -4.42
N ILE A 191 1.77 0.33 -4.64
CA ILE A 191 1.72 -1.08 -5.04
C ILE A 191 2.66 -1.93 -4.18
N ALA A 192 2.19 -3.09 -3.74
CA ALA A 192 2.98 -4.09 -3.03
C ALA A 192 4.11 -4.66 -3.92
N ALA A 193 5.36 -4.68 -3.45
CA ALA A 193 6.51 -5.12 -4.25
C ALA A 193 6.53 -6.63 -4.58
N GLY A 194 5.77 -7.45 -3.83
CA GLY A 194 5.71 -8.91 -3.94
C GLY A 194 6.28 -9.64 -2.73
N ASN A 195 5.89 -10.91 -2.55
CA ASN A 195 6.20 -11.76 -1.40
C ASN A 195 7.06 -12.98 -1.78
N GLU A 196 7.66 -12.98 -2.97
CA GLU A 196 8.30 -14.15 -3.58
C GLU A 196 9.85 -14.14 -3.50
N TYR A 197 10.47 -13.28 -2.68
CA TYR A 197 11.93 -13.13 -2.62
C TYR A 197 12.66 -14.44 -2.25
N TYR A 198 12.14 -15.17 -1.27
CA TYR A 198 12.64 -16.50 -0.91
C TYR A 198 12.51 -17.50 -2.07
N THR A 199 11.33 -17.59 -2.68
CA THR A 199 11.04 -18.55 -3.76
C THR A 199 11.81 -18.27 -5.05
N HIS A 200 12.18 -17.01 -5.29
CA HIS A 200 13.10 -16.60 -6.37
C HIS A 200 14.59 -16.68 -5.98
N GLY A 201 14.94 -17.49 -4.98
CA GLY A 201 16.33 -17.75 -4.59
C GLY A 201 17.07 -16.51 -4.08
N SER A 202 16.34 -15.61 -3.40
CA SER A 202 16.85 -14.33 -2.86
C SER A 202 17.48 -13.41 -3.92
N GLN A 203 16.99 -13.48 -5.16
CA GLN A 203 17.38 -12.55 -6.21
C GLN A 203 16.58 -11.25 -6.10
N GLN A 204 17.26 -10.11 -6.29
CA GLN A 204 16.61 -8.80 -6.28
C GLN A 204 15.68 -8.61 -7.47
N GLY A 205 14.61 -7.86 -7.26
CA GLY A 205 13.58 -7.53 -8.23
C GLY A 205 12.26 -7.18 -7.55
N MET A 206 11.22 -6.93 -8.35
CA MET A 206 9.84 -6.68 -7.91
C MET A 206 8.84 -7.32 -8.88
N GLY A 207 7.61 -7.55 -8.42
CA GLY A 207 6.53 -8.11 -9.24
C GLY A 207 5.88 -7.05 -10.12
N TYR A 208 5.12 -7.48 -11.13
CA TYR A 208 4.30 -6.56 -11.91
C TYR A 208 2.91 -6.40 -11.25
N PRO A 209 2.34 -5.19 -11.14
CA PRO A 209 2.77 -3.91 -11.73
C PRO A 209 3.71 -3.03 -10.87
N ALA A 210 4.14 -3.46 -9.68
CA ALA A 210 4.99 -2.65 -8.79
C ALA A 210 6.37 -2.30 -9.38
N ILE A 211 6.87 -3.07 -10.34
CA ILE A 211 8.10 -2.78 -11.08
C ILE A 211 8.00 -1.52 -11.97
N LEU A 212 6.81 -1.02 -12.29
CA LEU A 212 6.64 0.18 -13.13
C LEU A 212 7.14 1.43 -12.40
N ARG A 213 8.09 2.16 -13.00
CA ARG A 213 8.74 3.37 -12.42
C ARG A 213 7.78 4.50 -12.06
N GLU A 214 6.60 4.56 -12.67
CA GLU A 214 5.55 5.55 -12.36
C GLU A 214 4.71 5.21 -11.13
N SER A 215 4.86 4.02 -10.55
CA SER A 215 4.19 3.62 -9.30
C SER A 215 4.88 4.18 -8.05
N VAL A 216 4.40 3.78 -6.87
CA VAL A 216 5.10 3.88 -5.59
C VAL A 216 5.15 2.47 -5.00
N SER A 217 6.27 1.79 -5.20
CA SER A 217 6.50 0.39 -4.85
C SER A 217 6.91 0.20 -3.38
N VAL A 218 6.26 -0.73 -2.67
CA VAL A 218 6.40 -0.87 -1.22
C VAL A 218 6.84 -2.27 -0.79
N GLY A 219 8.00 -2.35 -0.12
CA GLY A 219 8.50 -3.54 0.56
C GLY A 219 8.05 -3.64 2.03
N ALA A 220 8.18 -4.82 2.63
CA ALA A 220 7.68 -5.11 3.98
C ALA A 220 8.79 -5.31 5.02
N VAL A 221 8.70 -4.57 6.13
CA VAL A 221 9.47 -4.79 7.37
C VAL A 221 8.57 -5.27 8.51
N TYR A 222 9.17 -5.79 9.58
CA TYR A 222 8.51 -5.96 10.88
C TYR A 222 8.37 -4.59 11.58
N ASP A 223 7.37 -4.42 12.45
CA ASP A 223 7.16 -3.22 13.25
C ASP A 223 7.58 -3.34 14.73
N SER A 224 7.74 -4.56 15.21
CA SER A 224 8.11 -4.89 16.58
C SER A 224 9.22 -5.92 16.64
N ASP A 225 9.90 -5.99 17.78
CA ASP A 225 10.83 -7.07 18.09
C ASP A 225 10.03 -8.30 18.57
N GLY A 226 10.24 -9.44 17.92
CA GLY A 226 9.88 -10.76 18.45
C GLY A 226 8.44 -11.24 18.28
N LYS A 227 8.30 -12.42 17.66
CA LYS A 227 7.29 -13.47 17.92
C LYS A 227 7.78 -14.76 17.24
N ASP A 228 9.06 -15.07 17.48
CA ASP A 228 9.84 -15.99 16.64
C ASP A 228 9.71 -17.47 17.03
N PRO A 229 9.82 -18.42 16.07
CA PRO A 229 10.06 -18.19 14.64
C PRO A 229 8.76 -17.98 13.83
N TYR A 230 8.75 -16.97 12.97
CA TYR A 230 7.74 -16.88 11.91
C TYR A 230 8.06 -17.86 10.79
N ARG A 231 7.08 -18.70 10.42
CA ARG A 231 7.16 -19.66 9.32
C ARG A 231 6.12 -19.33 8.28
N TYR A 232 6.56 -19.03 7.07
CA TYR A 232 5.70 -18.63 5.97
C TYR A 232 5.45 -19.83 5.04
N ALA A 233 4.20 -20.03 4.61
CA ALA A 233 3.80 -21.09 3.68
C ALA A 233 4.51 -21.08 2.31
N ASN A 234 5.15 -19.98 1.89
CA ASN A 234 6.03 -19.94 0.71
C ASN A 234 7.42 -20.57 0.98
N GLY A 235 7.69 -21.00 2.21
CA GLY A 235 8.96 -21.59 2.67
C GLY A 235 9.92 -20.58 3.32
N ALA A 236 9.63 -19.28 3.30
CA ALA A 236 10.42 -18.30 4.02
C ALA A 236 10.29 -18.49 5.55
N VAL A 237 11.36 -18.25 6.30
CA VAL A 237 11.38 -18.42 7.77
C VAL A 237 12.22 -17.32 8.40
N ALA A 238 11.64 -16.55 9.31
CA ALA A 238 12.39 -15.68 10.21
C ALA A 238 12.50 -16.35 11.59
N THR A 239 13.73 -16.65 12.01
CA THR A 239 14.05 -17.29 13.29
C THR A 239 14.33 -16.28 14.41
N THR A 240 14.62 -15.03 14.04
CA THR A 240 14.61 -13.86 14.94
C THR A 240 14.11 -12.64 14.16
N THR A 241 13.27 -11.83 14.77
CA THR A 241 12.72 -10.60 14.16
C THR A 241 13.00 -9.36 15.00
N LYS A 242 13.27 -8.25 14.31
CA LYS A 242 13.44 -6.92 14.91
C LYS A 242 12.61 -5.88 14.18
N ALA A 243 12.16 -4.86 14.89
CA ALA A 243 11.48 -3.71 14.31
C ALA A 243 12.37 -3.05 13.22
N GLY A 244 11.86 -2.99 12.00
CA GLY A 244 12.57 -2.42 10.84
C GLY A 244 13.44 -3.40 10.05
N GLN A 245 13.62 -4.65 10.50
CA GLN A 245 14.23 -5.71 9.69
C GLN A 245 13.30 -6.02 8.50
N ILE A 246 13.88 -6.17 7.30
CA ILE A 246 13.11 -6.53 6.10
C ILE A 246 12.69 -8.00 6.21
N THR A 247 11.40 -8.27 6.00
CA THR A 247 10.83 -9.61 6.04
C THR A 247 11.47 -10.53 4.98
N PRO A 248 11.67 -11.84 5.23
CA PRO A 248 12.37 -12.72 4.28
C PRO A 248 11.57 -12.97 2.99
N PHE A 249 10.26 -12.73 2.99
CA PHE A 249 9.43 -12.84 1.79
C PHE A 249 9.47 -11.58 0.90
N SER A 250 9.70 -10.38 1.45
CA SER A 250 9.55 -9.13 0.70
C SER A 250 10.52 -9.07 -0.48
N GLN A 251 9.97 -8.92 -1.69
CA GLN A 251 10.77 -8.54 -2.85
C GLN A 251 11.37 -7.14 -2.63
N ARG A 252 12.53 -6.92 -3.25
CA ARG A 252 13.37 -5.73 -3.06
C ARG A 252 14.31 -5.56 -4.25
N LEU A 253 14.42 -4.34 -4.76
CA LEU A 253 15.31 -3.97 -5.85
C LEU A 253 16.03 -2.67 -5.48
N HIS A 254 17.36 -2.70 -5.41
CA HIS A 254 18.18 -1.53 -5.04
C HIS A 254 18.62 -0.72 -6.29
N PRO A 255 18.75 0.63 -6.18
CA PRO A 255 19.23 1.51 -7.26
C PRO A 255 20.55 1.11 -7.96
N SER A 256 21.37 0.27 -7.33
CA SER A 256 22.62 -0.23 -7.92
C SER A 256 22.43 -1.41 -8.88
N VAL A 257 21.24 -2.02 -8.90
CA VAL A 257 20.87 -3.05 -9.88
C VAL A 257 20.23 -2.38 -11.09
N ASN A 258 19.25 -1.49 -10.84
CA ASN A 258 18.65 -0.64 -11.84
C ASN A 258 18.42 0.77 -11.25
N SER A 259 18.90 1.80 -11.95
CA SER A 259 18.83 3.20 -11.47
C SER A 259 17.52 3.93 -11.78
N THR A 260 16.60 3.26 -12.50
CA THR A 260 15.38 3.85 -13.08
C THR A 260 14.12 3.27 -12.43
N THR A 261 14.10 1.96 -12.17
CA THR A 261 13.10 1.29 -11.34
C THR A 261 13.79 0.56 -10.19
N TYR A 262 13.28 0.76 -8.97
CA TYR A 262 13.80 0.21 -7.72
C TYR A 262 12.76 0.45 -6.63
N THR A 263 12.80 -0.34 -5.55
CA THR A 263 11.80 -0.27 -4.46
C THR A 263 11.78 1.14 -3.85
N ASP A 264 10.62 1.81 -3.87
CA ASP A 264 10.51 3.19 -3.43
C ASP A 264 10.73 3.34 -1.94
N ILE A 265 10.09 2.48 -1.15
CA ILE A 265 10.10 2.55 0.31
C ILE A 265 9.73 1.20 0.96
N PHE A 266 10.08 1.04 2.23
CA PHE A 266 9.64 -0.06 3.07
C PHE A 266 8.69 0.42 4.16
N ALA A 267 7.66 -0.35 4.46
CA ALA A 267 6.74 -0.09 5.56
C ALA A 267 6.42 -1.39 6.33
N PRO A 268 5.94 -1.30 7.57
CA PRO A 268 5.38 -2.42 8.32
C PRO A 268 4.40 -3.26 7.51
N GLY A 269 4.64 -4.56 7.44
CA GLY A 269 3.80 -5.49 6.69
C GLY A 269 3.62 -6.86 7.32
N ALA A 270 4.22 -7.16 8.48
CA ALA A 270 4.07 -8.46 9.12
C ALA A 270 4.39 -8.40 10.63
N PRO A 271 3.52 -8.94 11.50
CA PRO A 271 2.07 -9.07 11.32
C PRO A 271 1.43 -7.68 11.16
N ILE A 272 0.25 -7.60 10.55
CA ILE A 272 -0.58 -6.38 10.59
C ILE A 272 -2.05 -6.77 10.81
N THR A 273 -2.59 -6.35 11.95
CA THR A 273 -3.98 -6.57 12.38
C THR A 273 -4.87 -5.39 11.97
N SER A 274 -6.04 -5.67 11.37
CA SER A 274 -7.01 -4.67 10.95
C SER A 274 -8.41 -5.26 10.70
N SER A 275 -9.34 -4.45 10.19
CA SER A 275 -10.75 -4.81 9.92
C SER A 275 -10.91 -6.12 9.13
N GLY A 276 -11.87 -6.96 9.53
CA GLY A 276 -12.13 -8.28 8.94
C GLY A 276 -13.56 -8.48 8.42
N ILE A 277 -13.78 -9.55 7.64
CA ILE A 277 -15.08 -9.82 7.00
C ILE A 277 -16.05 -10.68 7.82
N LEU A 278 -15.63 -11.23 8.96
CA LEU A 278 -16.41 -12.22 9.71
C LEU A 278 -17.74 -11.67 10.24
N ASN A 279 -17.81 -10.38 10.57
CA ASN A 279 -19.01 -9.66 11.01
C ASN A 279 -18.77 -8.13 10.93
N GLU A 280 -19.64 -7.30 11.51
CA GLU A 280 -19.53 -5.83 11.48
C GLU A 280 -18.42 -5.26 12.38
N HIS A 281 -17.84 -6.11 13.24
CA HIS A 281 -16.74 -5.86 14.19
C HIS A 281 -15.61 -6.91 14.03
N GLY A 282 -15.45 -7.46 12.83
CA GLY A 282 -14.46 -8.50 12.53
C GLY A 282 -13.02 -7.98 12.51
N GLU A 283 -12.07 -8.89 12.72
CA GLU A 283 -10.63 -8.62 12.63
C GLU A 283 -9.98 -9.62 11.68
N SER A 284 -8.88 -9.21 11.05
CA SER A 284 -7.96 -10.06 10.28
C SER A 284 -6.52 -9.64 10.57
N THR A 285 -5.63 -10.62 10.78
CA THR A 285 -4.19 -10.41 10.90
C THR A 285 -3.48 -11.03 9.71
N ASP A 286 -2.81 -10.20 8.92
CA ASP A 286 -2.20 -10.60 7.65
C ASP A 286 -0.69 -10.24 7.61
N HIS A 287 0.04 -10.85 6.67
CA HIS A 287 1.50 -10.71 6.53
C HIS A 287 1.89 -10.58 5.06
N GLY A 288 2.35 -9.41 4.63
CA GLY A 288 2.76 -9.18 3.25
C GLY A 288 3.23 -7.76 2.93
N THR A 289 3.88 -7.61 1.77
CA THR A 289 3.99 -6.30 1.10
C THR A 289 2.61 -5.70 0.81
N SER A 290 1.59 -6.55 0.67
CA SER A 290 0.16 -6.23 0.64
C SER A 290 -0.36 -5.44 1.84
N GLN A 291 0.25 -5.58 3.02
CA GLN A 291 -0.09 -4.81 4.22
C GLN A 291 0.79 -3.55 4.34
N ALA A 292 2.03 -3.59 3.82
CA ALA A 292 2.92 -2.43 3.78
C ALA A 292 2.45 -1.33 2.81
N ALA A 293 1.87 -1.71 1.67
CA ALA A 293 1.29 -0.79 0.69
C ALA A 293 0.18 0.13 1.28
N PRO A 294 -0.87 -0.38 1.95
CA PRO A 294 -1.91 0.46 2.55
C PRO A 294 -1.41 1.31 3.72
N VAL A 295 -0.42 0.86 4.50
CA VAL A 295 0.25 1.70 5.51
C VAL A 295 0.86 2.95 4.84
N THR A 296 1.53 2.75 3.70
CA THR A 296 2.13 3.83 2.92
C THR A 296 1.07 4.72 2.27
N ALA A 297 0.02 4.15 1.67
CA ALA A 297 -1.08 4.88 1.05
C ALA A 297 -1.81 5.80 2.05
N GLY A 298 -2.05 5.32 3.28
CA GLY A 298 -2.68 6.13 4.32
C GLY A 298 -1.80 7.29 4.82
N ILE A 299 -0.48 7.09 4.95
CA ILE A 299 0.44 8.19 5.29
C ILE A 299 0.55 9.20 4.15
N ILE A 300 0.51 8.74 2.89
CA ILE A 300 0.41 9.58 1.69
C ILE A 300 -0.83 10.50 1.74
N ILE A 301 -1.99 9.98 2.15
CA ILE A 301 -3.21 10.79 2.32
C ILE A 301 -3.00 11.90 3.37
N LEU A 302 -2.34 11.61 4.51
CA LEU A 302 -2.03 12.62 5.52
C LEU A 302 -1.08 13.71 4.99
N MET A 303 -0.08 13.33 4.19
CA MET A 303 0.83 14.26 3.51
C MET A 303 0.08 15.15 2.50
N GLN A 304 -0.83 14.55 1.73
CA GLN A 304 -1.67 15.24 0.75
C GLN A 304 -2.64 16.23 1.41
N GLU A 305 -3.30 15.86 2.51
CA GLU A 305 -4.16 16.78 3.28
C GLU A 305 -3.35 17.99 3.77
N LEU A 306 -2.18 17.76 4.37
CA LEU A 306 -1.31 18.82 4.88
C LEU A 306 -0.84 19.76 3.77
N TYR A 307 -0.41 19.23 2.63
CA TYR A 307 0.03 20.03 1.50
C TYR A 307 -1.14 20.84 0.91
N MET A 308 -2.27 20.18 0.63
CA MET A 308 -3.46 20.81 0.05
C MET A 308 -4.03 21.91 0.95
N ARG A 309 -4.02 21.74 2.27
CA ARG A 309 -4.42 22.81 3.21
C ARG A 309 -3.51 24.04 3.14
N ASN A 310 -2.24 23.85 2.78
CA ASN A 310 -1.25 24.93 2.73
C ASN A 310 -1.12 25.58 1.33
N THR A 311 -1.54 24.91 0.25
CA THR A 311 -1.31 25.33 -1.14
C THR A 311 -2.56 25.41 -2.02
N GLY A 312 -3.65 24.74 -1.64
CA GLY A 312 -4.89 24.62 -2.43
C GLY A 312 -4.89 23.51 -3.48
N GLU A 313 -3.81 22.72 -3.61
CA GLU A 313 -3.70 21.62 -4.58
C GLU A 313 -3.03 20.38 -3.98
N LEU A 314 -3.19 19.20 -4.61
CA LEU A 314 -2.38 18.02 -4.29
C LEU A 314 -0.91 18.24 -4.71
N PRO A 315 0.07 17.64 -4.01
CA PRO A 315 1.47 17.68 -4.43
C PRO A 315 1.71 16.81 -5.68
N GLU A 316 2.71 17.18 -6.48
CA GLU A 316 3.21 16.30 -7.56
C GLU A 316 3.76 14.99 -6.98
N VAL A 317 3.48 13.85 -7.63
CA VAL A 317 3.88 12.53 -7.11
C VAL A 317 5.39 12.42 -6.96
N ASP A 318 6.17 13.01 -7.88
CA ASP A 318 7.63 13.04 -7.82
C ASP A 318 8.12 13.77 -6.55
N THR A 319 7.51 14.90 -6.20
CA THR A 319 7.83 15.64 -4.97
C THR A 319 7.44 14.82 -3.73
N LEU A 320 6.29 14.16 -3.75
CA LEU A 320 5.83 13.30 -2.67
C LEU A 320 6.77 12.10 -2.44
N VAL A 321 7.19 11.41 -3.49
CA VAL A 321 8.16 10.30 -3.43
C VAL A 321 9.54 10.79 -2.97
N GLN A 322 9.94 12.03 -3.33
CA GLN A 322 11.17 12.64 -2.80
C GLN A 322 11.11 12.86 -1.29
N TRP A 323 10.00 13.35 -0.72
CA TRP A 323 9.85 13.47 0.74
C TRP A 323 9.90 12.10 1.44
N LEU A 324 9.19 11.10 0.90
CA LEU A 324 9.20 9.74 1.43
C LEU A 324 10.61 9.13 1.48
N ARG A 325 11.41 9.32 0.40
CA ARG A 325 12.77 8.78 0.28
C ARG A 325 13.84 9.59 1.03
N ARG A 326 13.76 10.92 1.01
CA ARG A 326 14.77 11.82 1.61
C ARG A 326 14.71 11.79 3.13
N ASP A 327 13.49 11.81 3.68
CA ASP A 327 13.25 12.03 5.12
C ASP A 327 12.85 10.73 5.84
N GLY A 328 12.73 9.61 5.12
CA GLY A 328 12.59 8.28 5.69
C GLY A 328 13.82 7.83 6.50
N VAL A 329 13.69 6.68 7.17
CA VAL A 329 14.73 6.09 8.02
C VAL A 329 15.51 5.04 7.24
N THR A 330 16.82 5.23 7.11
CA THR A 330 17.69 4.22 6.51
C THR A 330 17.69 2.92 7.32
N ILE A 331 17.39 1.80 6.66
CA ILE A 331 17.50 0.44 7.17
C ILE A 331 18.56 -0.33 6.37
N PHE A 332 19.23 -1.29 6.99
CA PHE A 332 20.26 -2.11 6.35
C PHE A 332 19.75 -3.54 6.18
N ASP A 333 19.72 -4.05 4.94
CA ASP A 333 19.40 -5.45 4.66
C ASP A 333 20.66 -6.30 4.87
N GLY A 334 20.97 -6.61 6.12
CA GLY A 334 22.10 -7.47 6.51
C GLY A 334 21.65 -8.73 7.23
N ASP A 335 22.61 -9.63 7.48
CA ASP A 335 22.46 -10.86 8.29
C ASP A 335 22.39 -10.54 9.80
N ASP A 336 21.59 -9.52 10.17
CA ASP A 336 21.47 -9.03 11.53
C ASP A 336 20.30 -9.69 12.29
N GLY A 337 19.41 -10.36 11.58
CA GLY A 337 18.45 -11.36 12.08
C GLY A 337 18.66 -12.70 11.38
N LYS A 338 18.36 -13.80 12.07
CA LYS A 338 18.46 -15.15 11.51
C LYS A 338 17.22 -15.47 10.68
N ASP A 339 17.30 -15.37 9.37
CA ASP A 339 16.28 -15.91 8.47
C ASP A 339 16.87 -16.94 7.48
N ASN A 340 16.12 -17.30 6.43
CA ASN A 340 16.54 -18.27 5.42
C ASN A 340 16.69 -17.68 4.00
N VAL A 341 16.88 -16.37 3.87
CA VAL A 341 17.22 -15.71 2.60
C VAL A 341 18.64 -15.14 2.60
N LYS A 342 19.15 -14.87 1.40
CA LYS A 342 20.40 -14.14 1.23
C LYS A 342 20.12 -12.64 1.19
N HIS A 343 20.50 -11.93 2.25
CA HIS A 343 20.43 -10.47 2.32
C HIS A 343 21.27 -9.75 1.25
N THR A 344 20.84 -8.58 0.81
CA THR A 344 21.55 -7.82 -0.24
C THR A 344 22.80 -7.10 0.28
N ASN A 345 22.91 -6.86 1.60
CA ASN A 345 23.94 -6.06 2.26
C ASN A 345 23.94 -4.59 1.76
N LEU A 346 22.75 -4.05 1.53
CA LEU A 346 22.51 -2.70 1.02
C LEU A 346 21.58 -1.91 1.94
N ASN A 347 21.61 -0.59 1.80
CA ASN A 347 20.73 0.32 2.53
C ASN A 347 19.44 0.56 1.73
N TYR A 348 18.31 0.51 2.43
CA TYR A 348 16.99 0.88 1.90
C TYR A 348 16.37 1.96 2.80
N ILE A 349 15.27 2.56 2.36
CA ILE A 349 14.53 3.57 3.14
C ILE A 349 13.24 2.95 3.68
N ARG A 350 13.04 3.05 5.00
CA ARG A 350 11.77 2.77 5.68
C ARG A 350 10.99 4.06 5.88
N LEU A 351 9.68 4.00 5.71
CA LEU A 351 8.74 5.06 6.03
C LEU A 351 8.85 5.53 7.49
N ASP A 352 8.57 6.81 7.70
CA ASP A 352 8.33 7.41 9.01
C ASP A 352 7.36 8.58 8.85
N ALA A 353 6.23 8.55 9.56
CA ALA A 353 5.14 9.48 9.29
C ALA A 353 5.45 10.91 9.76
N ILE A 354 6.07 11.07 10.93
CA ILE A 354 6.36 12.42 11.46
C ILE A 354 7.43 13.11 10.61
N ASN A 355 8.47 12.39 10.15
CA ASN A 355 9.46 12.95 9.24
C ASN A 355 8.84 13.34 7.88
N ALA A 356 8.01 12.46 7.29
CA ALA A 356 7.36 12.72 6.00
C ALA A 356 6.43 13.94 6.05
N LEU A 357 5.65 14.11 7.12
CA LEU A 357 4.81 15.31 7.29
C LEU A 357 5.63 16.58 7.66
N GLN A 358 6.76 16.43 8.36
CA GLN A 358 7.69 17.55 8.57
C GLN A 358 8.25 18.09 7.25
N ALA A 359 8.63 17.21 6.33
CA ALA A 359 9.11 17.56 4.99
C ALA A 359 8.05 18.36 4.20
N VAL A 360 6.82 17.87 4.16
CA VAL A 360 5.67 18.56 3.55
C VAL A 360 5.47 19.94 4.18
N ALA A 361 5.53 20.05 5.51
CA ALA A 361 5.32 21.31 6.23
C ALA A 361 6.41 22.36 5.97
N GLN A 362 7.64 21.94 5.66
CA GLN A 362 8.75 22.83 5.31
C GLN A 362 8.56 23.37 3.89
N ASP A 363 8.38 22.48 2.91
CA ASP A 363 8.39 22.85 1.48
C ASP A 363 7.08 23.57 1.06
N SER A 364 5.93 23.22 1.65
CA SER A 364 4.67 23.94 1.40
C SER A 364 4.66 25.37 1.94
N LYS A 365 5.38 25.65 3.05
CA LYS A 365 5.55 27.02 3.58
C LYS A 365 6.44 27.89 2.67
N ALA A 366 7.47 27.30 2.07
CA ALA A 366 8.32 28.01 1.12
C ALA A 366 7.55 28.43 -0.16
N ARG A 367 6.59 27.61 -0.62
CA ARG A 367 5.70 27.95 -1.74
C ARG A 367 4.67 29.02 -1.37
N SER A 368 3.99 28.92 -0.23
CA SER A 368 2.96 29.91 0.15
C SER A 368 3.53 31.31 0.43
N GLN A 369 4.80 31.42 0.82
CA GLN A 369 5.51 32.70 0.98
C GLN A 369 6.06 33.31 -0.33
N SER A 370 6.08 32.56 -1.43
CA SER A 370 6.60 33.03 -2.72
C SER A 370 5.52 33.30 -3.78
N ALA A 371 4.24 33.09 -3.44
CA ALA A 371 3.12 33.52 -4.27
C ALA A 371 3.07 35.06 -4.38
N PRO A 372 3.02 35.66 -5.59
CA PRO A 372 3.00 37.11 -5.74
C PRO A 372 1.71 37.69 -5.18
N THR A 373 1.82 38.68 -4.30
CA THR A 373 0.69 39.49 -3.86
C THR A 373 0.10 40.22 -5.07
N LEU A 374 -1.12 39.86 -5.45
CA LEU A 374 -1.90 40.59 -6.44
C LEU A 374 -2.00 42.07 -6.00
N PRO A 375 -1.64 43.04 -6.85
CA PRO A 375 -1.86 44.45 -6.52
C PRO A 375 -3.36 44.72 -6.38
N MET A 376 -3.73 45.46 -5.33
CA MET A 376 -5.11 45.93 -5.06
C MET A 376 -5.58 46.96 -6.07
#